data_AF-A0A442UQJ7-F1
#
_entry.id   AF-A0A442UQJ7-F1
#
_cell.length_a   1.000
_cell.length_b   1.000
_cell.length_c   1.000
_cell.angle_alpha   90.00
_cell.angle_beta   90.00
_cell.angle_gamma   90.00
#
_symmetry.space_group_name_H-M   'P 1'
#
loop_
_entity.id
_entity.type
_entity.pdbx_description
1 polymer ?
#
loop_
_entity_poly.entity_id
_entity_poly.type
_entity_poly.pdbx_seq_one_letter_code
_entity_poly.pdbx_strand_id
1 'polypeptide(L)'
;MTPPRAEELLSYFTGLAPIGEPVTVTREIAMADLAIKNNATYYDCLNYLLGGRFIRRVGTGIIIVLRRPEEMRKSRIEALPEKKLRDELEILAEENHQLKATIARLTGSNNSVVARKVFGLTEAEASIVMILVERGVATYDHIQSAIYSFDTIDRINDVGEAIRSHIKRIRQKLRPRGLDFSTTYGLGFEMDEAGRAKARALLRTRAG
;
A
#
# COMPACT_ATOMS: atom_id res chain seq x y z
N MET A 1 -20.21 17.38 7.23
CA MET A 1 -18.79 17.30 7.61
C MET A 1 -18.71 16.74 9.02
N THR A 2 -17.85 15.76 9.30
CA THR A 2 -17.70 15.18 10.64
C THR A 2 -16.96 16.17 11.55
N PRO A 3 -17.48 16.51 12.74
CA PRO A 3 -16.76 17.36 13.69
C PRO A 3 -15.43 16.72 14.09
N PRO A 4 -14.33 17.50 14.25
CA PRO A 4 -12.99 16.95 14.44
C PRO A 4 -12.84 16.01 15.65
N ARG A 5 -13.70 16.18 16.67
CA ARG A 5 -13.59 15.47 17.96
C ARG A 5 -14.79 14.55 18.26
N ALA A 6 -15.67 14.32 17.29
CA ALA A 6 -16.83 13.46 17.48
C ALA A 6 -16.43 12.00 17.78
N GLU A 7 -15.34 11.53 17.17
CA GLU A 7 -14.81 10.20 17.40
C GLU A 7 -14.20 10.03 18.80
N GLU A 8 -13.45 11.04 19.26
CA GLU A 8 -12.88 11.07 20.62
C GLU A 8 -13.99 11.05 21.68
N LEU A 9 -15.06 11.83 21.47
CA LEU A 9 -16.21 11.88 22.37
C LEU A 9 -16.95 10.53 22.42
N LEU A 10 -17.10 9.86 21.27
CA LEU A 10 -17.69 8.51 21.22
C LEU A 10 -16.81 7.47 21.92
N SER A 11 -15.50 7.53 21.69
CA SER A 11 -14.51 6.65 22.34
C SER A 11 -14.54 6.79 23.86
N TYR A 12 -14.64 8.03 24.34
CA TYR A 12 -14.80 8.34 25.76
C TYR A 12 -16.06 7.70 26.34
N PHE A 13 -17.22 7.86 25.71
CA PHE A 13 -18.45 7.22 26.20
C PHE A 13 -18.36 5.68 26.19
N THR A 14 -17.73 5.07 25.18
CA THR A 14 -17.50 3.62 25.17
C THR A 14 -16.53 3.13 26.24
N GLY A 15 -15.63 3.99 26.72
CA GLY A 15 -14.74 3.67 27.84
C GLY A 15 -15.45 3.69 29.19
N LEU A 16 -16.61 4.37 29.29
CA LEU A 16 -17.37 4.51 30.53
C LEU A 16 -18.39 3.39 30.77
N ALA A 17 -18.94 2.79 29.70
CA ALA A 17 -19.80 1.62 29.81
C ALA A 17 -19.85 0.80 28.50
N PRO A 18 -20.24 -0.49 28.56
CA PRO A 18 -20.52 -1.30 27.39
C PRO A 18 -21.58 -0.68 26.46
N ILE A 19 -21.54 -1.07 25.20
CA ILE A 19 -22.54 -0.66 24.19
C ILE A 19 -23.91 -1.17 24.60
N GLY A 20 -24.92 -0.31 24.50
CA GLY A 20 -26.30 -0.61 24.91
C GLY A 20 -26.61 -0.27 26.36
N GLU A 21 -25.60 -0.01 27.19
CA GLU A 21 -25.78 0.38 28.59
C GLU A 21 -25.82 1.91 28.77
N PRO A 22 -26.57 2.40 29.77
CA PRO A 22 -26.64 3.82 30.08
C PRO A 22 -25.35 4.31 30.76
N VAL A 23 -24.72 5.30 30.15
CA VAL A 23 -23.61 6.08 30.70
C VAL A 23 -24.17 7.36 31.31
N THR A 24 -23.85 7.61 32.58
CA THR A 24 -24.14 8.89 33.23
C THR A 24 -22.88 9.75 33.23
N VAL A 25 -22.91 10.83 32.46
CA VAL A 25 -21.80 11.77 32.38
C VAL A 25 -22.30 13.18 32.12
N THR A 26 -21.85 14.12 32.95
CA THR A 26 -22.18 15.52 32.76
C THR A 26 -21.30 16.13 31.68
N ARG A 27 -21.80 17.20 31.06
CA ARG A 27 -21.04 17.94 30.05
C ARG A 27 -19.71 18.43 30.62
N GLU A 28 -19.71 18.95 31.83
CA GLU A 28 -18.55 19.54 32.48
C GLU A 28 -17.42 18.51 32.64
N ILE A 29 -17.78 17.29 33.05
CA ILE A 29 -16.83 16.18 33.21
C ILE A 29 -16.29 15.76 31.85
N ALA A 30 -17.17 15.50 30.87
CA ALA A 30 -16.74 15.08 29.53
C ALA A 30 -15.85 16.13 28.84
N MET A 31 -16.16 17.43 29.01
CA MET A 31 -15.36 18.51 28.43
C MET A 31 -14.01 18.67 29.13
N ALA A 32 -13.94 18.48 30.45
CA ALA A 32 -12.69 18.52 31.21
C ALA A 32 -11.77 17.36 30.80
N ASP A 33 -12.30 16.13 30.81
CA ASP A 33 -11.55 14.91 30.49
C ASP A 33 -11.01 14.93 29.05
N LEU A 34 -11.81 15.45 28.13
CA LEU A 34 -11.42 15.58 26.72
C LEU A 34 -10.72 16.91 26.42
N ALA A 35 -10.46 17.79 27.40
CA ALA A 35 -9.91 19.12 27.16
C ALA A 35 -10.64 19.89 26.02
N ILE A 36 -11.97 19.78 25.94
CA ILE A 36 -12.80 20.51 24.98
C ILE A 36 -13.02 21.92 25.53
N LYS A 37 -12.39 22.91 24.92
CA LYS A 37 -12.37 24.30 25.41
C LYS A 37 -13.66 25.09 25.13
N ASN A 38 -14.55 24.58 24.28
CA ASN A 38 -15.71 25.31 23.80
C ASN A 38 -16.98 24.45 23.86
N ASN A 39 -18.02 24.98 24.49
CA ASN A 39 -19.35 24.36 24.57
C ASN A 39 -19.94 24.10 23.18
N ALA A 40 -19.76 25.02 22.22
CA ALA A 40 -20.28 24.85 20.87
C ALA A 40 -19.68 23.60 20.22
N THR A 41 -18.35 23.41 20.33
CA THR A 41 -17.66 22.22 19.82
C THR A 41 -18.18 20.92 20.46
N TYR A 42 -18.47 20.94 21.77
CA TYR A 42 -19.06 19.79 22.45
C TYR A 42 -20.45 19.45 21.89
N TYR A 43 -21.34 20.45 21.78
CA TYR A 43 -22.68 20.22 21.25
C TYR A 43 -22.69 19.86 19.77
N ASP A 44 -21.79 20.39 18.96
CA ASP A 44 -21.63 19.99 17.56
C ASP A 44 -21.26 18.51 17.44
N CYS A 45 -20.30 18.05 18.27
CA CYS A 45 -19.93 16.64 18.35
C CYS A 45 -21.10 15.77 18.84
N LEU A 46 -21.78 16.20 19.90
CA LEU A 46 -22.91 15.47 20.48
C LEU A 46 -24.09 15.35 19.51
N ASN A 47 -24.46 16.46 18.86
CA ASN A 47 -25.53 16.50 17.87
C ASN A 47 -25.20 15.65 16.64
N TYR A 48 -23.93 15.65 16.21
CA TYR A 48 -23.46 14.78 15.15
C TYR A 48 -23.61 13.29 15.53
N LEU A 49 -23.20 12.91 16.75
CA LEU A 49 -23.34 11.53 17.24
C LEU A 49 -24.80 11.08 17.37
N LEU A 50 -25.68 11.98 17.81
CA LEU A 50 -27.13 11.73 17.87
C LEU A 50 -27.73 11.59 16.47
N GLY A 51 -27.42 12.50 15.56
CA GLY A 51 -27.90 12.48 14.18
C GLY A 51 -27.42 11.24 13.41
N GLY A 52 -26.19 10.79 13.69
CA GLY A 52 -25.61 9.58 13.12
C GLY A 52 -26.03 8.27 13.80
N ARG A 53 -26.90 8.32 14.82
CA ARG A 53 -27.33 7.16 15.63
C ARG A 53 -26.17 6.37 16.26
N PHE A 54 -25.07 7.04 16.58
CA PHE A 54 -23.95 6.47 17.33
C PHE A 54 -24.24 6.42 18.82
N ILE A 55 -25.05 7.37 19.30
CA ILE A 55 -25.51 7.44 20.68
C ILE A 55 -27.01 7.78 20.71
N ARG A 56 -27.65 7.52 21.85
CA ARG A 56 -29.03 7.93 22.15
C ARG A 56 -29.07 8.60 23.51
N ARG A 57 -29.66 9.79 23.58
CA ARG A 57 -29.94 10.46 24.86
C ARG A 57 -31.22 9.87 25.47
N VAL A 58 -31.16 9.47 26.74
CA VAL A 58 -32.32 8.92 27.46
C VAL A 58 -32.72 9.76 28.68
N GLY A 59 -31.86 10.70 29.08
CA GLY A 59 -32.14 11.64 30.16
C GLY A 59 -31.17 12.81 30.17
N THR A 60 -31.28 13.68 31.17
CA THR A 60 -30.30 14.74 31.40
C THR A 60 -29.00 14.12 31.92
N GLY A 61 -27.93 14.23 31.14
CA GLY A 61 -26.63 13.62 31.46
C GLY A 61 -26.57 12.10 31.29
N ILE A 62 -27.60 11.48 30.69
CA ILE A 62 -27.65 10.03 30.47
C ILE A 62 -27.68 9.71 28.97
N ILE A 63 -26.66 8.99 28.52
CA ILE A 63 -26.42 8.64 27.11
C ILE A 63 -26.24 7.13 27.01
N ILE A 64 -26.83 6.50 26.01
CA ILE A 64 -26.56 5.11 25.64
C ILE A 64 -25.73 5.12 24.37
N VAL A 65 -24.59 4.42 24.38
CA VAL A 65 -23.80 4.23 23.16
C VAL A 65 -24.41 3.08 22.35
N LEU A 66 -24.67 3.33 21.07
CA LEU A 66 -25.29 2.36 20.16
C LEU A 66 -24.31 1.69 19.21
N ARG A 67 -23.16 2.33 18.93
CA ARG A 67 -22.18 1.89 17.92
C ARG A 67 -20.76 2.17 18.35
N ARG A 68 -19.80 1.38 17.86
CA ARG A 68 -18.37 1.56 18.16
C ARG A 68 -17.77 2.74 17.39
N PRO A 69 -16.70 3.37 17.92
CA PRO A 69 -15.91 4.36 17.18
C PRO A 69 -15.39 3.85 15.83
N GLU A 70 -15.07 2.56 15.74
CA GLU A 70 -14.61 1.92 14.49
C GLU A 70 -15.66 1.96 13.38
N GLU A 71 -16.95 1.86 13.73
CA GLU A 71 -18.05 1.94 12.77
C GLU A 71 -18.17 3.36 12.20
N MET A 72 -17.84 4.38 12.98
CA MET A 72 -17.76 5.76 12.48
C MET A 72 -16.67 5.92 11.42
N ARG A 73 -15.52 5.26 11.59
CA ARG A 73 -14.45 5.25 10.60
C ARG A 73 -14.85 4.51 9.33
N LYS A 74 -15.50 3.35 9.47
CA LYS A 74 -16.01 2.56 8.33
C LYS A 74 -17.04 3.35 7.53
N SER A 75 -18.02 3.98 8.19
CA SER A 75 -18.98 4.85 7.51
C SER A 75 -18.34 6.08 6.84
N ARG A 76 -17.20 6.59 7.35
CA ARG A 76 -16.45 7.67 6.69
C ARG A 76 -15.75 7.18 5.41
N ILE A 77 -15.23 5.96 5.43
CA ILE A 77 -14.58 5.33 4.27
C ILE A 77 -15.62 4.96 3.20
N GLU A 78 -16.76 4.42 3.62
CA GLU A 78 -17.88 4.04 2.73
C GLU A 78 -18.66 5.24 2.18
N ALA A 79 -18.61 6.40 2.84
CA ALA A 79 -19.29 7.63 2.41
C ALA A 79 -18.43 8.55 1.52
N LEU A 80 -17.16 8.21 1.25
CA LEU A 80 -16.41 8.87 0.18
C LEU A 80 -16.97 8.37 -1.15
N PRO A 81 -17.37 9.25 -2.08
CA PRO A 81 -17.91 8.78 -3.35
C PRO A 81 -16.85 7.91 -4.01
N GLU A 82 -17.18 6.66 -4.36
CA GLU A 82 -16.24 5.69 -4.97
C GLU A 82 -15.45 6.31 -6.13
N LYS A 83 -16.07 7.26 -6.84
CA LYS A 83 -15.43 8.07 -7.87
C LYS A 83 -14.22 8.86 -7.35
N LYS A 84 -14.32 9.56 -6.21
CA LYS A 84 -13.20 10.29 -5.61
C LYS A 84 -12.06 9.36 -5.17
N LEU A 85 -12.41 8.20 -4.61
CA LEU A 85 -11.42 7.19 -4.23
C LEU A 85 -10.71 6.62 -5.46
N ARG A 86 -11.43 6.39 -6.57
CA ARG A 86 -10.83 5.97 -7.84
C ARG A 86 -9.95 7.08 -8.43
N ASP A 87 -10.42 8.32 -8.44
CA ASP A 87 -9.66 9.47 -8.95
C ASP A 87 -8.38 9.68 -8.12
N GLU A 88 -8.45 9.58 -6.79
CA GLU A 88 -7.27 9.66 -5.91
C GLU A 88 -6.31 8.48 -6.11
N LEU A 89 -6.82 7.26 -6.32
CA LEU A 89 -6.00 6.10 -6.64
C LEU A 89 -5.30 6.24 -7.99
N GLU A 90 -5.98 6.81 -8.99
CA GLU A 90 -5.41 7.08 -10.31
C GLU A 90 -4.30 8.14 -10.21
N ILE A 91 -4.53 9.23 -9.47
CA ILE A 91 -3.52 10.26 -9.20
C ILE A 91 -2.32 9.66 -8.46
N LEU A 92 -2.55 8.89 -7.39
CA LEU A 92 -1.49 8.25 -6.62
C LEU A 92 -0.70 7.23 -7.46
N ALA A 93 -1.36 6.48 -8.34
CA ALA A 93 -0.69 5.56 -9.25
C ALA A 93 0.20 6.30 -10.25
N GLU A 94 -0.28 7.41 -10.80
CA GLU A 94 0.48 8.27 -11.72
C GLU A 94 1.66 8.96 -11.01
N GLU A 95 1.47 9.49 -9.80
CA GLU A 95 2.56 10.04 -8.98
C GLU A 95 3.59 8.96 -8.65
N ASN A 96 3.16 7.74 -8.33
CA ASN A 96 4.05 6.62 -8.08
C ASN A 96 4.84 6.25 -9.36
N HIS A 97 4.19 6.28 -10.52
CA HIS A 97 4.84 6.09 -11.80
C HIS A 97 5.89 7.19 -12.09
N GLN A 98 5.57 8.46 -11.84
CA GLN A 98 6.49 9.59 -12.01
C GLN A 98 7.64 9.57 -11.01
N LEU A 99 7.39 9.18 -9.76
CA LEU A 99 8.43 9.00 -8.75
C LEU A 99 9.34 7.84 -9.12
N LYS A 100 8.80 6.71 -9.59
CA LYS A 100 9.58 5.59 -10.12
C LYS A 100 10.41 6.02 -11.33
N ALA A 101 9.85 6.81 -12.25
CA ALA A 101 10.56 7.36 -13.41
C ALA A 101 11.64 8.37 -13.02
N THR A 102 11.42 9.14 -11.95
CA THR A 102 12.38 10.11 -11.42
C THR A 102 13.51 9.41 -10.67
N ILE A 103 13.19 8.43 -9.82
CA ILE A 103 14.17 7.54 -9.19
C ILE A 103 14.98 6.88 -10.28
N ALA A 104 14.34 6.25 -11.26
CA ALA A 104 14.97 5.72 -12.47
C ALA A 104 15.94 6.72 -13.13
N ARG A 105 15.52 7.96 -13.38
CA ARG A 105 16.37 9.00 -13.97
C ARG A 105 17.57 9.35 -13.06
N LEU A 106 17.37 9.40 -11.74
CA LEU A 106 18.38 9.82 -10.76
C LEU A 106 19.31 8.69 -10.31
N THR A 107 18.86 7.44 -10.31
CA THR A 107 19.62 6.25 -9.89
C THR A 107 20.19 5.45 -11.08
N GLY A 108 19.97 5.91 -12.32
CA GLY A 108 20.59 5.31 -13.51
C GLY A 108 19.83 4.14 -14.12
N SER A 109 18.55 4.32 -14.44
CA SER A 109 17.71 3.45 -15.29
C SER A 109 18.22 3.25 -16.72
N ASN A 110 19.41 3.72 -17.05
CA ASN A 110 20.14 3.14 -18.15
C ASN A 110 20.39 1.64 -17.92
N ASN A 111 20.41 1.12 -16.70
CA ASN A 111 20.78 -0.29 -16.51
C ASN A 111 19.78 -1.29 -17.10
N SER A 112 18.46 -1.05 -17.07
CA SER A 112 17.48 -1.95 -17.70
C SER A 112 17.49 -1.82 -19.23
N VAL A 113 17.58 -0.59 -19.76
CA VAL A 113 17.72 -0.33 -21.21
C VAL A 113 19.02 -0.89 -21.76
N VAL A 114 20.12 -0.73 -21.02
CA VAL A 114 21.43 -1.30 -21.32
C VAL A 114 21.36 -2.82 -21.19
N ALA A 115 20.71 -3.38 -20.17
CA ALA A 115 20.50 -4.83 -20.06
C ALA A 115 19.74 -5.40 -21.26
N ARG A 116 18.70 -4.71 -21.75
CA ARG A 116 17.99 -5.10 -22.98
C ARG A 116 18.94 -5.17 -24.17
N LYS A 117 19.77 -4.14 -24.38
CA LYS A 117 20.75 -4.09 -25.50
C LYS A 117 21.87 -5.12 -25.33
N VAL A 118 22.48 -5.17 -24.15
CA VAL A 118 23.64 -6.01 -23.84
C VAL A 118 23.28 -7.48 -23.88
N PHE A 119 22.12 -7.86 -23.34
CA PHE A 119 21.70 -9.25 -23.18
C PHE A 119 20.68 -9.73 -24.21
N GLY A 120 20.05 -8.84 -24.98
CA GLY A 120 18.97 -9.16 -25.92
C GLY A 120 17.64 -9.45 -25.20
N LEU A 121 17.40 -8.78 -24.07
CA LEU A 121 16.23 -9.02 -23.22
C LEU A 121 15.03 -8.18 -23.66
N THR A 122 13.83 -8.71 -23.43
CA THR A 122 12.62 -7.88 -23.43
C THR A 122 12.60 -6.99 -22.19
N GLU A 123 11.62 -6.08 -22.11
CA GLU A 123 11.48 -5.19 -20.96
C GLU A 123 11.23 -5.96 -19.65
N ALA A 124 10.25 -6.86 -19.63
CA ALA A 124 9.95 -7.69 -18.46
C ALA A 124 11.17 -8.54 -18.04
N GLU A 125 11.88 -9.13 -19.02
CA GLU A 125 13.08 -9.92 -18.75
C GLU A 125 14.21 -9.06 -18.17
N ALA A 126 14.40 -7.84 -18.69
CA ALA A 126 15.41 -6.91 -18.18
C ALA A 126 15.09 -6.44 -16.76
N SER A 127 13.82 -6.17 -16.44
CA SER A 127 13.40 -5.83 -15.08
C SER A 127 13.75 -6.95 -14.09
N ILE A 128 13.45 -8.21 -14.42
CA ILE A 128 13.81 -9.37 -13.59
C ILE A 128 15.32 -9.47 -13.39
N VAL A 129 16.10 -9.36 -14.48
CA VAL A 129 17.56 -9.43 -14.41
C VAL A 129 18.13 -8.30 -13.54
N MET A 130 17.60 -7.08 -13.64
CA MET A 130 18.08 -5.97 -12.82
C MET A 130 17.80 -6.17 -11.34
N ILE A 131 16.65 -6.74 -10.96
CA ILE A 131 16.38 -7.12 -9.58
C ILE A 131 17.44 -8.11 -9.06
N LEU A 132 17.76 -9.14 -9.85
CA LEU A 132 18.79 -10.12 -9.48
C LEU A 132 20.18 -9.48 -9.35
N VAL A 133 20.54 -8.59 -10.28
CA VAL A 133 21.86 -7.94 -10.30
C VAL A 133 22.05 -7.00 -9.11
N GLU A 134 21.00 -6.24 -8.75
CA GLU A 134 21.05 -5.24 -7.69
C GLU A 134 20.85 -5.83 -6.30
N ARG A 135 19.94 -6.80 -6.15
CA ARG A 135 19.52 -7.32 -4.83
C ARG A 135 20.04 -8.72 -4.52
N GLY A 136 20.54 -9.46 -5.50
CA GLY A 136 20.87 -10.89 -5.35
C GLY A 136 19.66 -11.81 -5.37
N VAL A 137 18.52 -11.37 -4.83
CA VAL A 137 17.31 -12.19 -4.74
C VAL A 137 16.13 -11.51 -5.45
N ALA A 138 15.47 -12.26 -6.33
CA ALA A 138 14.22 -11.88 -6.97
C ALA A 138 13.11 -12.83 -6.51
N THR A 139 12.31 -12.38 -5.53
CA THR A 139 11.15 -13.13 -5.05
C THR A 139 10.01 -13.08 -6.06
N TYR A 140 9.06 -14.01 -5.97
CA TYR A 140 7.86 -13.99 -6.81
C TYR A 140 7.11 -12.66 -6.70
N ASP A 141 6.94 -12.12 -5.49
CA ASP A 141 6.28 -10.84 -5.25
C ASP A 141 7.03 -9.66 -5.88
N HIS A 142 8.36 -9.65 -5.80
CA HIS A 142 9.19 -8.63 -6.45
C HIS A 142 9.03 -8.69 -7.96
N ILE A 143 9.05 -9.89 -8.54
CA ILE A 143 8.91 -10.07 -9.99
C ILE A 143 7.53 -9.64 -10.45
N GLN A 144 6.47 -10.12 -9.78
CA GLN A 144 5.09 -9.78 -10.10
C GLN A 144 4.87 -8.28 -10.07
N SER A 145 5.31 -7.62 -9.00
CA SER A 145 5.20 -6.16 -8.84
C SER A 145 6.01 -5.36 -9.86
N ALA A 146 7.03 -5.96 -10.46
CA ALA A 146 7.91 -5.30 -11.42
C ALA A 146 7.46 -5.46 -12.88
N ILE A 147 6.72 -6.53 -13.22
CA ILE A 147 6.39 -6.84 -14.62
C ILE A 147 4.89 -6.86 -14.92
N TYR A 148 4.03 -6.89 -13.90
CA TYR A 148 2.58 -6.91 -14.08
C TYR A 148 1.90 -5.76 -13.34
N SER A 149 0.94 -5.10 -14.01
CA SER A 149 -0.02 -4.22 -13.34
C SER A 149 -1.12 -5.05 -12.65
N PHE A 150 -1.85 -4.43 -11.72
CA PHE A 150 -3.02 -5.06 -11.08
C PHE A 150 -4.01 -5.63 -12.12
N ASP A 151 -4.38 -4.83 -13.12
CA ASP A 151 -5.28 -5.26 -14.21
C ASP A 151 -4.73 -6.43 -15.02
N THR A 152 -3.40 -6.56 -15.12
CA THR A 152 -2.75 -7.66 -15.86
C THR A 152 -2.77 -8.93 -15.03
N ILE A 153 -2.56 -8.83 -13.72
CA ILE A 153 -2.60 -9.98 -12.80
C ILE A 153 -3.98 -10.64 -12.84
N ASP A 154 -5.05 -9.85 -12.81
CA ASP A 154 -6.44 -10.36 -12.85
C ASP A 154 -6.79 -11.11 -14.15
N ARG A 155 -6.03 -10.88 -15.23
CA ARG A 155 -6.22 -11.52 -16.53
C ARG A 155 -5.34 -12.76 -16.73
N ILE A 156 -4.36 -13.00 -15.85
CA ILE A 156 -3.43 -14.13 -15.97
C ILE A 156 -3.93 -15.28 -15.10
N ASN A 157 -4.22 -16.42 -15.75
CA ASN A 157 -4.69 -17.62 -15.05
C ASN A 157 -3.65 -18.23 -14.09
N ASP A 158 -2.36 -18.19 -14.46
CA ASP A 158 -1.26 -18.69 -13.64
C ASP A 158 -0.03 -17.77 -13.78
N VAL A 159 0.11 -16.86 -12.81
CA VAL A 159 1.24 -15.92 -12.73
C VAL A 159 2.56 -16.66 -12.53
N GLY A 160 2.55 -17.79 -11.82
CA GLY A 160 3.75 -18.59 -11.57
C GLY A 160 4.28 -19.23 -12.86
N GLU A 161 3.41 -19.73 -13.73
CA GLU A 161 3.81 -20.25 -15.05
C GLU A 161 4.32 -19.14 -15.97
N ALA A 162 3.68 -17.97 -15.96
CA ALA A 162 4.13 -16.81 -16.73
C ALA A 162 5.55 -16.37 -16.32
N ILE A 163 5.81 -16.28 -15.00
CA ILE A 163 7.15 -15.98 -14.45
C ILE A 163 8.16 -17.06 -14.86
N ARG A 164 7.81 -18.35 -14.74
CA ARG A 164 8.68 -19.46 -15.16
C ARG A 164 9.06 -19.38 -16.64
N SER A 165 8.13 -18.95 -17.51
CA SER A 165 8.38 -18.73 -18.93
C SER A 165 9.43 -17.63 -19.17
N HIS A 166 9.32 -16.50 -18.46
CA HIS A 166 10.34 -15.44 -18.52
C HIS A 166 11.72 -15.96 -18.06
N ILE A 167 11.76 -16.65 -16.92
CA ILE A 167 13.00 -17.18 -16.33
C ILE A 167 13.71 -18.14 -17.27
N LYS A 168 12.96 -19.03 -17.94
CA LYS A 168 13.51 -19.95 -18.95
C LYS A 168 14.21 -19.19 -20.08
N ARG A 169 13.59 -18.13 -20.61
CA ARG A 169 14.15 -17.30 -21.69
C ARG A 169 15.37 -16.51 -21.21
N ILE A 170 15.32 -15.96 -20.00
CA ILE A 170 16.45 -15.24 -19.40
C ILE A 170 17.67 -16.17 -19.29
N ARG A 171 17.51 -17.39 -18.75
CA ARG A 171 18.61 -18.36 -18.66
C ARG A 171 19.24 -18.65 -20.02
N GLN A 172 18.41 -18.86 -21.06
CA GLN A 172 18.91 -19.08 -22.42
C GLN A 172 19.75 -17.92 -22.95
N LYS A 173 19.36 -16.67 -22.64
CA LYS A 173 20.07 -15.46 -23.09
C LYS A 173 21.31 -15.13 -22.26
N LEU A 174 21.33 -15.48 -20.98
CA LEU A 174 22.44 -15.21 -20.07
C LEU A 174 23.55 -16.27 -20.15
N ARG A 175 23.21 -17.54 -20.44
CA ARG A 175 24.15 -18.66 -20.48
C ARG A 175 25.35 -18.45 -21.44
N PRO A 176 25.20 -17.91 -22.66
CA PRO A 176 26.34 -17.63 -23.55
C PRO A 176 27.37 -16.64 -22.98
N ARG A 177 26.98 -15.86 -21.97
CA ARG A 177 27.83 -14.88 -21.29
C ARG A 177 28.39 -15.42 -19.98
N GLY A 178 28.12 -16.69 -19.67
CA GLY A 178 28.50 -17.36 -18.42
C GLY A 178 27.91 -16.67 -17.20
N LEU A 179 26.65 -16.25 -17.30
CA LEU A 179 25.82 -15.77 -16.19
C LEU A 179 24.76 -16.83 -15.91
N ASP A 180 24.57 -17.15 -14.63
CA ASP A 180 23.55 -18.11 -14.19
C ASP A 180 22.96 -17.67 -12.84
N PHE A 181 21.83 -18.27 -12.47
CA PHE A 181 21.14 -18.02 -11.20
C PHE A 181 20.29 -19.24 -10.80
N SER A 182 20.25 -19.52 -9.51
CA SER A 182 19.57 -20.67 -8.93
C SER A 182 18.09 -20.37 -8.65
N THR A 183 17.30 -21.44 -8.54
CA THR A 183 15.92 -21.37 -8.06
C THR A 183 15.91 -21.70 -6.57
N THR A 184 15.33 -20.81 -5.76
CA THR A 184 15.09 -21.06 -4.33
C THR A 184 13.61 -21.40 -4.18
N TYR A 185 13.32 -22.69 -3.95
CA TYR A 185 11.95 -23.20 -3.88
C TYR A 185 11.11 -22.45 -2.84
N GLY A 186 9.93 -22.00 -3.25
CA GLY A 186 9.01 -21.23 -2.41
C GLY A 186 9.36 -19.75 -2.24
N LEU A 187 10.52 -19.28 -2.74
CA LEU A 187 10.95 -17.89 -2.60
C LEU A 187 11.07 -17.18 -3.95
N GLY A 188 11.80 -17.77 -4.90
CA GLY A 188 12.07 -17.15 -6.20
C GLY A 188 13.43 -17.56 -6.75
N PHE A 189 14.26 -16.58 -7.08
CA PHE A 189 15.53 -16.78 -7.78
C PHE A 189 16.66 -16.01 -7.13
N GLU A 190 17.86 -16.59 -7.17
CA GLU A 190 19.05 -16.03 -6.53
C GLU A 190 20.25 -16.02 -7.47
N MET A 191 20.96 -14.89 -7.50
CA MET A 191 22.22 -14.71 -8.20
C MET A 191 23.31 -14.39 -7.17
N ASP A 192 24.37 -15.19 -7.20
CA ASP A 192 25.52 -15.02 -6.32
C ASP A 192 26.30 -13.72 -6.61
N GLU A 193 27.12 -13.30 -5.65
CA GLU A 193 27.88 -12.04 -5.79
C GLU A 193 28.83 -12.07 -6.99
N ALA A 194 29.40 -13.23 -7.32
CA ALA A 194 30.27 -13.41 -8.47
C ALA A 194 29.52 -13.18 -9.80
N GLY A 195 28.35 -13.80 -9.97
CA GLY A 195 27.46 -13.58 -11.11
C GLY A 195 27.01 -12.13 -11.21
N ARG A 196 26.65 -11.50 -10.08
CA ARG A 196 26.26 -10.09 -10.03
C ARG A 196 27.40 -9.14 -10.40
N ALA A 197 28.61 -9.37 -9.91
CA ALA A 197 29.78 -8.58 -10.25
C ALA A 197 30.07 -8.67 -11.75
N LYS A 198 30.02 -9.88 -12.32
CA LYS A 198 30.19 -10.12 -13.75
C LYS A 198 29.10 -9.42 -14.59
N ALA A 199 27.84 -9.51 -14.17
CA ALA A 199 26.73 -8.84 -14.85
C ALA A 199 26.91 -7.31 -14.84
N ARG A 200 27.28 -6.72 -13.69
CA ARG A 200 27.59 -5.28 -13.60
C ARG A 200 28.75 -4.87 -14.49
N ALA A 201 29.80 -5.69 -14.57
CA ALA A 201 30.92 -5.43 -15.47
C ALA A 201 30.46 -5.40 -16.94
N LEU A 202 29.69 -6.41 -17.38
CA LEU A 202 29.17 -6.49 -18.75
C LEU A 202 28.25 -5.30 -19.10
N LEU A 203 27.45 -4.83 -18.13
CA LEU A 203 26.60 -3.65 -18.31
C LEU A 203 27.43 -2.37 -18.49
N ARG A 204 28.54 -2.22 -17.75
CA ARG A 204 29.43 -1.05 -17.85
C ARG A 204 30.23 -1.03 -19.15
N THR A 205 30.73 -2.18 -19.62
CA THR A 205 31.60 -2.27 -20.82
C THR A 205 30.89 -1.90 -22.13
N ARG A 206 29.55 -1.91 -22.18
CA ARG A 206 28.75 -1.65 -23.40
C ARG A 206 27.78 -0.47 -23.25
N ALA A 207 27.94 0.32 -22.20
CA ALA A 207 27.18 1.56 -21.98
C ALA A 207 27.87 2.80 -22.57
N GLY A 208 29.10 2.66 -23.09
CA GLY A 208 29.78 3.64 -23.95
C GLY A 208 29.73 3.22 -25.41
#